data_AF-A0A813K1H0-F1
#
_entry.id   AF-A0A813K1H0-F1
#
_cell.length_a   1.000
_cell.length_b   1.000
_cell.length_c   1.000
_cell.angle_alpha   90.00
_cell.angle_beta   90.00
_cell.angle_gamma   90.00
#
_symmetry.space_group_name_H-M   'P 1'
#
loop_
_entity.id
_entity.type
_entity.pdbx_description
1 polymer ?
#
loop_
_entity_poly.entity_id
_entity_poly.type
_entity_poly.pdbx_seq_one_letter_code
_entity_poly.pdbx_strand_id
1 'polypeptide(L)'
;DRTMAVTHGNHLTAAAVVETVRQLHAAGMAQGLPIMFTGATSKTGRAVAFALHKHHGIPLLCHSASPERRADLESFGIATTTDFEDGASFPMWIIGKYDLRVNAHMPVGALACVFAVPNPLVGKRPDVRVVEGATLHLDLSRLSKPRAFANLLKAHEIFACHAGAILRGAAAQDLGSTDEVGEIDPDSLGDFMQRANQLGLVVPPLTLPTPLGSTAAVDPVLQV
;
A
#
# COMPACT_ATOMS: atom_id res chain seq x y z
N ASP A 1 8.60 -6.17 -35.61
CA ASP A 1 8.04 -6.74 -34.36
C ASP A 1 8.72 -6.16 -33.14
N ARG A 2 7.91 -5.71 -32.17
CA ARG A 2 8.42 -5.12 -30.92
C ARG A 2 8.65 -6.24 -29.90
N THR A 3 9.88 -6.39 -29.44
CA THR A 3 10.29 -7.43 -28.47
C THR A 3 10.22 -6.99 -27.00
N MET A 4 9.76 -5.76 -26.74
CA MET A 4 9.81 -5.13 -25.43
C MET A 4 8.43 -4.65 -24.98
N ALA A 5 7.98 -5.12 -23.81
CA ALA A 5 6.78 -4.65 -23.14
C ALA A 5 7.14 -3.61 -22.05
N VAL A 6 6.30 -2.58 -21.91
CA VAL A 6 6.42 -1.54 -20.87
C VAL A 6 5.34 -1.76 -19.82
N THR A 7 5.68 -1.51 -18.56
CA THR A 7 4.79 -1.65 -17.40
C THR A 7 5.03 -0.47 -16.47
N HIS A 8 3.95 0.10 -15.95
CA HIS A 8 4.04 1.05 -14.83
C HIS A 8 4.12 0.32 -13.48
N GLY A 9 3.76 -0.96 -13.45
CA GLY A 9 3.69 -1.77 -12.24
C GLY A 9 2.54 -1.37 -11.34
N ASN A 10 1.53 -0.68 -11.89
CA ASN A 10 0.44 -0.10 -11.11
C ASN A 10 -0.54 -1.18 -10.64
N HIS A 11 -0.77 -2.23 -11.42
CA HIS A 11 -1.59 -3.37 -10.99
C HIS A 11 -0.99 -4.02 -9.73
N LEU A 12 0.30 -4.37 -9.75
CA LEU A 12 0.94 -4.98 -8.58
C LEU A 12 1.05 -4.00 -7.41
N THR A 13 1.22 -2.70 -7.67
CA THR A 13 1.16 -1.67 -6.63
C THR A 13 -0.20 -1.63 -5.94
N ALA A 14 -1.30 -1.56 -6.72
CA ALA A 14 -2.65 -1.58 -6.17
C ALA A 14 -2.91 -2.88 -5.39
N ALA A 15 -2.50 -4.01 -5.94
CA ALA A 15 -2.64 -5.33 -5.32
C ALA A 15 -1.90 -5.41 -3.97
N ALA A 16 -0.67 -4.89 -3.90
CA ALA A 16 0.12 -4.85 -2.66
C ALA A 16 -0.52 -3.95 -1.60
N VAL A 17 -1.08 -2.80 -1.99
CA VAL A 17 -1.78 -1.90 -1.06
C VAL A 17 -3.04 -2.55 -0.52
N VAL A 18 -3.84 -3.18 -1.37
CA VAL A 18 -5.04 -3.93 -0.96
C VAL A 18 -4.67 -5.03 0.02
N GLU A 19 -3.64 -5.83 -0.28
CA GLU A 19 -3.18 -6.90 0.58
C GLU A 19 -2.65 -6.37 1.93
N THR A 20 -1.91 -5.26 1.93
CA THR A 20 -1.41 -4.63 3.16
C THR A 20 -2.58 -4.17 4.05
N VAL A 21 -3.58 -3.49 3.48
CA VAL A 21 -4.77 -3.05 4.23
C VAL A 21 -5.56 -4.25 4.74
N ARG A 22 -5.72 -5.29 3.92
CA ARG A 22 -6.37 -6.55 4.34
C ARG A 22 -5.65 -7.18 5.53
N GLN A 23 -4.32 -7.23 5.52
CA GLN A 23 -3.53 -7.72 6.65
C GLN A 23 -3.70 -6.85 7.90
N LEU A 24 -3.77 -5.52 7.78
CA LEU A 24 -4.04 -4.62 8.91
C LEU A 24 -5.39 -4.91 9.57
N HIS A 25 -6.43 -5.15 8.77
CA HIS A 25 -7.75 -5.54 9.28
C HIS A 25 -7.71 -6.93 9.93
N ALA A 26 -7.08 -7.90 9.28
CA ALA A 26 -6.99 -9.28 9.78
C ALA A 26 -6.17 -9.39 11.08
N ALA A 27 -5.15 -8.54 11.26
CA ALA A 27 -4.34 -8.47 12.48
C ALA A 27 -5.03 -7.71 13.63
N GLY A 28 -6.27 -7.24 13.45
CA GLY A 28 -7.01 -6.46 14.45
C GLY A 28 -6.54 -5.00 14.59
N MET A 29 -5.55 -4.56 13.79
CA MET A 29 -4.99 -3.20 13.85
C MET A 29 -5.95 -2.15 13.25
N ALA A 30 -6.81 -2.58 12.33
CA ALA A 30 -7.75 -1.74 11.61
C ALA A 30 -9.19 -2.29 11.60
N GLN A 31 -9.48 -3.30 12.43
CA GLN A 31 -10.76 -4.01 12.38
C GLN A 31 -11.95 -3.05 12.61
N GLY A 32 -12.86 -2.99 11.64
CA GLY A 32 -14.06 -2.15 11.69
C GLY A 32 -13.80 -0.64 11.61
N LEU A 33 -12.55 -0.21 11.40
CA LEU A 33 -12.23 1.21 11.32
C LEU A 33 -12.61 1.76 9.94
N PRO A 34 -13.28 2.92 9.87
CA PRO A 34 -13.45 3.62 8.60
C PRO A 34 -12.10 4.22 8.16
N ILE A 35 -11.88 4.31 6.86
CA ILE A 35 -10.59 4.76 6.29
C ILE A 35 -10.75 6.07 5.54
N MET A 36 -9.92 7.05 5.86
CA MET A 36 -9.75 8.25 5.03
C MET A 36 -8.71 7.98 3.95
N PHE A 37 -9.07 8.15 2.68
CA PHE A 37 -8.20 7.79 1.55
C PHE A 37 -7.89 9.00 0.65
N THR A 38 -6.63 9.42 0.64
CA THR A 38 -6.12 10.42 -0.31
C THR A 38 -5.55 9.78 -1.57
N GLY A 39 -5.81 10.38 -2.74
CA GLY A 39 -5.32 9.86 -4.02
C GLY A 39 -6.15 8.73 -4.62
N ALA A 40 -7.33 8.46 -4.05
CA ALA A 40 -8.30 7.46 -4.51
C ALA A 40 -8.81 7.70 -5.95
N THR A 41 -8.58 8.87 -6.53
CA THR A 41 -9.00 9.22 -7.90
C THR A 41 -7.86 9.15 -8.92
N SER A 42 -6.71 8.59 -8.54
CA SER A 42 -5.67 8.16 -9.49
C SER A 42 -5.99 6.77 -10.05
N LYS A 43 -5.34 6.34 -11.14
CA LYS A 43 -5.52 4.97 -11.68
C LYS A 43 -5.33 3.90 -10.61
N THR A 44 -4.19 3.95 -9.91
CA THR A 44 -3.85 3.03 -8.81
C THR A 44 -4.80 3.18 -7.64
N GLY A 45 -5.03 4.41 -7.17
CA GLY A 45 -5.89 4.66 -6.01
C GLY A 45 -7.35 4.25 -6.24
N ARG A 46 -7.86 4.43 -7.46
CA ARG A 46 -9.22 4.04 -7.84
C ARG A 46 -9.39 2.53 -7.76
N ALA A 47 -8.43 1.77 -8.30
CA ALA A 47 -8.46 0.32 -8.21
C ALA A 47 -8.37 -0.18 -6.77
N VAL A 48 -7.52 0.45 -5.94
CA VAL A 48 -7.46 0.16 -4.49
C VAL A 48 -8.80 0.44 -3.82
N ALA A 49 -9.38 1.63 -4.05
CA ALA A 49 -10.63 2.04 -3.42
C ALA A 49 -11.78 1.08 -3.76
N PHE A 50 -11.90 0.73 -5.04
CA PHE A 50 -12.91 -0.20 -5.50
C PHE A 50 -12.69 -1.61 -4.92
N ALA A 51 -11.46 -2.12 -4.93
CA ALA A 51 -11.19 -3.46 -4.42
C ALA A 51 -11.47 -3.57 -2.91
N LEU A 52 -11.04 -2.58 -2.13
CA LEU A 52 -11.33 -2.52 -0.68
C LEU A 52 -12.83 -2.41 -0.41
N HIS A 53 -13.55 -1.59 -1.18
CA HIS A 53 -14.99 -1.41 -1.01
C HIS A 53 -15.78 -2.66 -1.43
N LYS A 54 -15.64 -3.10 -2.69
CA LYS A 54 -16.44 -4.18 -3.30
C LYS A 54 -16.08 -5.55 -2.76
N HIS A 55 -14.78 -5.87 -2.62
CA HIS A 55 -14.35 -7.23 -2.27
C HIS A 55 -14.15 -7.44 -0.78
N HIS A 56 -13.87 -6.37 -0.03
CA HIS A 56 -13.57 -6.47 1.40
C HIS A 56 -14.59 -5.75 2.29
N GLY A 57 -15.56 -5.02 1.72
CA GLY A 57 -16.60 -4.34 2.49
C GLY A 57 -16.05 -3.26 3.43
N ILE A 58 -14.86 -2.71 3.12
CA ILE A 58 -14.20 -1.73 3.98
C ILE A 58 -14.79 -0.34 3.71
N PRO A 59 -15.32 0.37 4.73
CA PRO A 59 -15.84 1.73 4.56
C PRO A 59 -14.71 2.72 4.24
N LEU A 60 -14.87 3.45 3.14
CA LEU A 60 -13.91 4.46 2.68
C LEU A 60 -14.56 5.84 2.62
N LEU A 61 -13.81 6.86 3.02
CA LEU A 61 -14.06 8.25 2.66
C LEU A 61 -12.92 8.73 1.76
N CYS A 62 -13.21 8.94 0.48
CA CYS A 62 -12.21 9.25 -0.53
C CYS A 62 -12.10 10.76 -0.81
N HIS A 63 -10.94 11.35 -0.55
CA HIS A 63 -10.71 12.77 -0.79
C HIS A 63 -10.28 13.07 -2.24
N SER A 64 -10.97 14.04 -2.87
CA SER A 64 -10.60 14.60 -4.17
C SER A 64 -11.20 15.99 -4.40
N ALA A 65 -10.38 16.94 -4.84
CA ALA A 65 -10.87 18.27 -5.23
C ALA A 65 -11.63 18.29 -6.57
N SER A 66 -11.53 17.23 -7.39
CA SER A 66 -12.21 17.13 -8.69
C SER A 66 -13.62 16.54 -8.53
N PRO A 67 -14.69 17.29 -8.86
CA PRO A 67 -16.06 16.79 -8.77
C PRO A 67 -16.32 15.60 -9.70
N GLU A 68 -15.84 15.66 -10.95
CA GLU A 68 -16.01 14.58 -11.93
C GLU A 68 -15.39 13.26 -11.45
N ARG A 69 -14.19 13.32 -10.86
CA ARG A 69 -13.53 12.13 -10.33
C ARG A 69 -14.18 11.61 -9.05
N ARG A 70 -14.85 12.46 -8.28
CA ARG A 70 -15.67 12.04 -7.14
C ARG A 70 -16.94 11.34 -7.62
N ALA A 71 -17.62 11.90 -8.61
CA ALA A 71 -18.83 11.32 -9.20
C ALA A 71 -18.58 9.90 -9.74
N ASP A 72 -17.40 9.63 -10.32
CA ASP A 72 -16.99 8.27 -10.71
C ASP A 72 -16.99 7.31 -9.50
N LEU A 73 -16.31 7.66 -8.40
CA LEU A 73 -16.29 6.83 -7.18
C LEU A 73 -17.68 6.68 -6.53
N GLU A 74 -18.44 7.77 -6.47
CA GLU A 74 -19.81 7.80 -5.92
C GLU A 74 -20.75 6.89 -6.72
N SER A 75 -20.56 6.78 -8.04
CA SER A 75 -21.34 5.87 -8.89
C SER A 75 -21.17 4.39 -8.51
N PHE A 76 -20.09 4.05 -7.79
CA PHE A 76 -19.83 2.73 -7.22
C PHE A 76 -20.21 2.62 -5.73
N GLY A 77 -20.87 3.62 -5.16
CA GLY A 77 -21.28 3.63 -3.75
C GLY A 77 -20.16 3.99 -2.76
N ILE A 78 -19.03 4.51 -3.25
CA ILE A 78 -17.90 4.93 -2.41
C ILE A 78 -18.11 6.39 -1.99
N ALA A 79 -18.10 6.66 -0.68
CA ALA A 79 -18.24 8.01 -0.16
C ALA A 79 -17.02 8.87 -0.51
N THR A 80 -17.24 10.16 -0.79
CA THR A 80 -16.17 11.10 -1.14
C THR A 80 -16.28 12.40 -0.36
N THR A 81 -15.18 13.15 -0.30
CA THR A 81 -15.12 14.49 0.28
C THR A 81 -14.14 15.40 -0.48
N THR A 82 -14.33 16.70 -0.33
CA THR A 82 -13.38 17.75 -0.74
C THR A 82 -12.45 18.20 0.39
N ASP A 83 -12.78 17.84 1.64
CA ASP A 83 -12.22 18.46 2.84
C ASP A 83 -11.50 17.40 3.69
N PHE A 84 -10.36 17.80 4.27
CA PHE A 84 -9.56 16.86 5.08
C PHE A 84 -10.13 16.70 6.49
N GLU A 85 -10.87 17.70 6.94
CA GLU A 85 -11.54 17.81 8.23
C GLU A 85 -12.54 16.68 8.45
N ASP A 86 -13.21 16.20 7.39
CA ASP A 86 -14.11 15.06 7.46
C ASP A 86 -13.40 13.76 7.85
N GLY A 87 -12.09 13.67 7.58
CA GLY A 87 -11.23 12.56 7.97
C GLY A 87 -10.59 12.72 9.36
N ALA A 88 -10.78 13.85 10.06
CA ALA A 88 -10.03 14.15 11.28
C ALA A 88 -10.31 13.18 12.44
N SER A 89 -11.49 12.53 12.44
CA SER A 89 -11.86 11.50 13.41
C SER A 89 -11.47 10.08 12.96
N PHE A 90 -10.96 9.90 11.74
CA PHE A 90 -10.68 8.59 11.19
C PHE A 90 -9.33 8.08 11.71
N PRO A 91 -9.31 6.95 12.44
CA PRO A 91 -8.10 6.42 13.05
C PRO A 91 -7.17 5.73 12.03
N MET A 92 -7.68 5.42 10.83
CA MET A 92 -6.89 4.82 9.75
C MET A 92 -6.94 5.68 8.49
N TRP A 93 -5.77 5.85 7.87
CA TRP A 93 -5.60 6.59 6.64
C TRP A 93 -4.85 5.77 5.59
N ILE A 94 -5.29 5.88 4.35
CA ILE A 94 -4.50 5.47 3.18
C ILE A 94 -4.00 6.74 2.48
N ILE A 95 -2.69 6.83 2.28
CA ILE A 95 -2.06 7.97 1.62
C ILE A 95 -1.49 7.54 0.27
N GLY A 96 -2.26 7.78 -0.79
CA GLY A 96 -1.88 7.52 -2.18
C GLY A 96 -1.45 8.75 -2.96
N LYS A 97 -1.52 9.95 -2.36
CA LYS A 97 -1.09 11.22 -2.96
C LYS A 97 -0.22 12.00 -1.99
N TYR A 98 0.87 12.59 -2.51
CA TYR A 98 1.64 13.56 -1.74
C TYR A 98 0.83 14.85 -1.53
N ASP A 99 0.48 15.12 -0.28
CA ASP A 99 -0.19 16.36 0.15
C ASP A 99 0.18 16.61 1.60
N LEU A 100 0.82 17.74 1.90
CA LEU A 100 1.27 18.02 3.27
C LEU A 100 0.13 18.29 4.23
N ARG A 101 -1.07 18.61 3.74
CA ARG A 101 -2.26 18.85 4.58
C ARG A 101 -2.67 17.62 5.39
N VAL A 102 -2.30 16.41 4.97
CA VAL A 102 -2.51 15.18 5.76
C VAL A 102 -1.88 15.29 7.16
N ASN A 103 -0.74 15.98 7.29
CA ASN A 103 -0.06 16.13 8.58
C ASN A 103 -0.86 16.96 9.59
N ALA A 104 -1.70 17.89 9.12
CA ALA A 104 -2.49 18.78 9.97
C ALA A 104 -3.82 18.15 10.42
N HIS A 105 -4.36 17.20 9.65
CA HIS A 105 -5.71 16.67 9.86
C HIS A 105 -5.73 15.23 10.38
N MET A 106 -4.70 14.43 10.09
CA MET A 106 -4.64 13.07 10.59
C MET A 106 -4.54 13.07 12.12
N PRO A 107 -5.38 12.31 12.86
CA PRO A 107 -5.39 12.35 14.31
C PRO A 107 -4.10 11.79 14.91
N VAL A 108 -3.84 12.16 16.17
CA VAL A 108 -2.71 11.63 16.95
C VAL A 108 -2.89 10.13 17.16
N GLY A 109 -1.82 9.35 17.00
CA GLY A 109 -1.88 7.89 17.17
C GLY A 109 -2.50 7.14 16.00
N ALA A 110 -2.82 7.82 14.90
CA ALA A 110 -3.40 7.20 13.72
C ALA A 110 -2.48 6.14 13.09
N LEU A 111 -3.10 5.21 12.36
CA LEU A 111 -2.45 4.25 11.50
C LEU A 111 -2.50 4.76 10.05
N ALA A 112 -1.35 4.86 9.40
CA ALA A 112 -1.23 5.32 8.02
C ALA A 112 -0.61 4.25 7.12
N CYS A 113 -1.39 3.74 6.17
CA CYS A 113 -0.86 2.94 5.06
C CYS A 113 -0.45 3.88 3.92
N VAL A 114 0.85 4.03 3.68
CA VAL A 114 1.40 5.02 2.74
C VAL A 114 1.96 4.33 1.50
N PHE A 115 1.51 4.74 0.33
CA PHE A 115 2.12 4.36 -0.96
C PHE A 115 2.42 5.56 -1.87
N ALA A 116 2.20 6.78 -1.38
CA ALA A 116 2.67 7.99 -2.04
C ALA A 116 4.21 8.05 -2.03
N VAL A 117 4.78 8.35 -3.19
CA VAL A 117 6.22 8.62 -3.33
C VAL A 117 6.38 10.05 -3.86
N PRO A 118 7.01 10.97 -3.09
CA PRO A 118 7.56 10.79 -1.74
C PRO A 118 6.48 10.62 -0.64
N ASN A 119 6.87 10.07 0.52
CA ASN A 119 6.00 9.92 1.69
C ASN A 119 5.85 11.28 2.42
N PRO A 120 4.64 11.84 2.56
CA PRO A 120 4.42 13.17 3.14
C PRO A 120 4.56 13.24 4.67
N LEU A 121 4.71 12.11 5.36
CA LEU A 121 4.78 12.02 6.83
C LEU A 121 6.22 11.98 7.39
N VAL A 122 7.22 11.70 6.53
CA VAL A 122 8.62 11.51 6.95
C VAL A 122 9.13 12.75 7.68
N GLY A 123 9.60 12.53 8.92
CA GLY A 123 10.16 13.57 9.78
C GLY A 123 9.15 14.56 10.39
N LYS A 124 7.84 14.35 10.21
CA LYS A 124 6.79 15.31 10.64
C LYS A 124 5.80 14.75 11.64
N ARG A 125 5.52 13.45 11.61
CA ARG A 125 4.47 12.80 12.43
C ARG A 125 5.01 11.56 13.17
N PRO A 126 5.85 11.75 14.20
CA PRO A 126 6.37 10.64 15.01
C PRO A 126 5.28 9.93 15.82
N ASP A 127 4.13 10.56 15.99
CA ASP A 127 2.94 10.07 16.67
C ASP A 127 2.06 9.15 15.79
N VAL A 128 2.34 9.06 14.49
CA VAL A 128 1.59 8.23 13.53
C VAL A 128 2.35 6.94 13.28
N ARG A 129 1.62 5.81 13.31
CA ARG A 129 2.17 4.52 12.90
C ARG A 129 2.09 4.41 11.38
N VAL A 130 3.24 4.52 10.72
CA VAL A 130 3.35 4.39 9.27
C VAL A 130 3.60 2.93 8.88
N VAL A 131 2.83 2.45 7.90
CA VAL A 131 3.01 1.16 7.24
C VAL A 131 3.22 1.43 5.75
N GLU A 132 4.30 0.91 5.19
CA GLU A 132 4.61 1.01 3.77
C GLU A 132 3.65 0.12 2.97
N GLY A 133 2.73 0.73 2.21
CA GLY A 133 1.64 0.02 1.53
C GLY A 133 2.03 -0.65 0.21
N ALA A 134 3.15 -0.27 -0.38
CA ALA A 134 3.57 -0.73 -1.71
C ALA A 134 5.01 -1.26 -1.74
N THR A 135 5.47 -1.82 -0.63
CA THR A 135 6.79 -2.48 -0.52
C THR A 135 6.59 -3.97 -0.31
N LEU A 136 7.20 -4.76 -1.18
CA LEU A 136 7.19 -6.22 -1.13
C LEU A 136 8.53 -6.74 -0.60
N HIS A 137 8.52 -7.95 -0.05
CA HIS A 137 9.69 -8.73 0.27
C HIS A 137 9.98 -9.75 -0.84
N LEU A 138 11.24 -9.80 -1.25
CA LEU A 138 11.78 -10.75 -2.20
C LEU A 138 12.46 -11.90 -1.44
N ASP A 139 12.14 -13.14 -1.83
CA ASP A 139 12.89 -14.32 -1.44
C ASP A 139 14.28 -14.33 -2.08
N LEU A 140 15.28 -13.93 -1.29
CA LEU A 140 16.67 -13.82 -1.73
C LEU A 140 17.27 -15.17 -2.15
N SER A 141 16.73 -16.30 -1.67
CA SER A 141 17.23 -17.64 -2.05
C SER A 141 16.96 -17.96 -3.52
N ARG A 142 16.03 -17.25 -4.15
CA ARG A 142 15.63 -17.44 -5.55
C ARG A 142 16.43 -16.60 -6.53
N LEU A 143 17.32 -15.73 -6.03
CA LEU A 143 18.17 -14.91 -6.87
C LEU A 143 19.41 -15.68 -7.32
N SER A 144 19.69 -15.67 -8.61
CA SER A 144 20.93 -16.24 -9.17
C SER A 144 22.17 -15.38 -8.89
N LYS A 145 21.97 -14.11 -8.50
CA LYS A 145 23.02 -13.15 -8.17
C LYS A 145 22.56 -12.24 -7.02
N PRO A 146 23.49 -11.77 -6.16
CA PRO A 146 23.17 -10.73 -5.19
C PRO A 146 22.61 -9.49 -5.88
N ARG A 147 21.67 -8.82 -5.20
CA ARG A 147 21.09 -7.59 -5.70
C ARG A 147 22.11 -6.45 -5.65
N ALA A 148 22.28 -5.77 -6.77
CA ALA A 148 23.31 -4.73 -6.93
C ALA A 148 22.80 -3.28 -6.75
N PHE A 149 21.49 -3.07 -6.51
CA PHE A 149 20.91 -1.73 -6.43
C PHE A 149 19.79 -1.64 -5.37
N ALA A 150 20.03 -0.90 -4.29
CA ALA A 150 19.02 -0.49 -3.30
C ALA A 150 19.56 0.59 -2.34
N ASN A 151 19.61 1.86 -2.76
CA ASN A 151 20.04 2.95 -1.85
C ASN A 151 18.97 3.34 -0.82
N LEU A 152 17.71 2.94 -1.03
CA LEU A 152 16.55 3.33 -0.20
C LEU A 152 15.82 2.15 0.45
N LEU A 153 16.21 0.90 0.14
CA LEU A 153 15.50 -0.32 0.55
C LEU A 153 16.48 -1.31 1.16
N LYS A 154 16.03 -2.13 2.12
CA LYS A 154 16.81 -3.27 2.58
C LYS A 154 17.01 -4.27 1.44
N ALA A 155 17.98 -5.17 1.60
CA ALA A 155 18.33 -6.16 0.57
C ALA A 155 17.10 -6.96 0.06
N HIS A 156 16.21 -7.35 0.98
CA HIS A 156 14.99 -8.11 0.67
C HIS A 156 13.79 -7.24 0.25
N GLU A 157 13.84 -5.92 0.31
CA GLU A 157 12.68 -5.04 0.06
C GLU A 157 12.67 -4.51 -1.38
N ILE A 158 11.52 -4.55 -2.06
CA ILE A 158 11.35 -4.02 -3.43
C ILE A 158 10.05 -3.23 -3.53
N PHE A 159 10.09 -2.08 -4.21
CA PHE A 159 8.85 -1.36 -4.53
C PHE A 159 7.98 -2.22 -5.47
N ALA A 160 6.68 -2.28 -5.18
CA ALA A 160 5.73 -3.07 -5.95
C ALA A 160 5.70 -2.71 -7.44
N CYS A 161 5.91 -1.44 -7.78
CA CYS A 161 6.02 -1.00 -9.18
C CYS A 161 7.22 -1.63 -9.91
N HIS A 162 8.37 -1.78 -9.24
CA HIS A 162 9.55 -2.46 -9.79
C HIS A 162 9.34 -3.97 -9.85
N ALA A 163 8.73 -4.55 -8.81
CA ALA A 163 8.37 -5.96 -8.80
C ALA A 163 7.38 -6.32 -9.93
N GLY A 164 6.57 -5.36 -10.38
CA GLY A 164 5.67 -5.50 -11.53
C GLY A 164 6.43 -5.86 -12.82
N ALA A 165 7.64 -5.33 -13.02
CA ALA A 165 8.48 -5.69 -14.16
C ALA A 165 9.00 -7.14 -14.07
N ILE A 166 9.33 -7.62 -12.87
CA ILE A 166 9.74 -9.03 -12.65
C ILE A 166 8.57 -9.96 -12.98
N LEU A 167 7.39 -9.64 -12.44
CA LEU A 167 6.16 -10.38 -12.70
C LEU A 167 5.85 -10.45 -14.21
N ARG A 168 5.99 -9.32 -14.91
CA ARG A 168 5.82 -9.23 -16.36
C ARG A 168 6.81 -10.10 -17.10
N GLY A 169 8.09 -10.03 -16.75
CA GLY A 169 9.16 -10.80 -17.37
C GLY A 169 8.96 -12.31 -17.20
N ALA A 170 8.50 -12.74 -16.02
CA ALA A 170 8.20 -14.15 -15.76
C ALA A 170 6.99 -14.65 -16.58
N ALA A 171 6.01 -13.79 -16.84
CA ALA A 171 4.81 -14.11 -17.62
C ALA A 171 4.91 -13.73 -19.10
N ALA A 172 6.11 -13.45 -19.63
CA ALA A 172 6.31 -12.96 -20.99
C ALA A 172 5.76 -13.91 -22.07
N GLN A 173 5.76 -15.23 -21.80
CA GLN A 173 5.17 -16.23 -22.71
C GLN A 173 3.64 -16.18 -22.74
N ASP A 174 3.00 -15.80 -21.63
CA ASP A 174 1.54 -15.77 -21.49
C ASP A 174 0.92 -14.40 -21.81
N LEU A 175 1.67 -13.31 -21.58
CA LEU A 175 1.18 -11.92 -21.71
C LEU A 175 1.63 -11.21 -23.00
N GLY A 176 2.54 -11.82 -23.76
CA GLY A 176 3.06 -11.27 -25.02
C GLY A 176 3.74 -9.90 -24.86
N SER A 177 3.76 -9.12 -25.95
CA SER A 177 4.40 -7.79 -26.02
C SER A 177 3.49 -6.62 -25.65
N THR A 178 2.33 -6.89 -25.03
CA THR A 178 1.34 -5.85 -24.68
C THR A 178 1.91 -4.92 -23.61
N ASP A 179 1.53 -3.65 -23.56
CA ASP A 179 1.94 -2.71 -22.50
C ASP A 179 0.95 -2.72 -21.32
N GLU A 180 1.43 -2.53 -20.09
CA GLU A 180 0.61 -2.36 -18.87
C GLU A 180 0.71 -0.90 -18.44
N VAL A 181 0.02 -0.04 -19.18
CA VAL A 181 0.05 1.42 -19.00
C VAL A 181 -1.34 2.05 -18.89
N GLY A 182 -2.39 1.23 -19.12
CA GLY A 182 -3.79 1.63 -19.15
C GLY A 182 -4.44 1.73 -17.77
N GLU A 183 -5.76 1.62 -17.76
CA GLU A 183 -6.54 1.49 -16.53
C GLU A 183 -6.26 0.14 -15.84
N ILE A 184 -6.57 0.09 -14.55
CA ILE A 184 -6.35 -1.09 -13.72
C ILE A 184 -7.70 -1.74 -13.47
N ASP A 185 -7.82 -3.02 -13.79
CA ASP A 185 -8.99 -3.82 -13.44
C ASP A 185 -8.91 -4.23 -11.96
N PRO A 186 -9.79 -3.71 -11.08
CA PRO A 186 -9.76 -4.06 -9.66
C PRO A 186 -10.03 -5.54 -9.38
N ASP A 187 -10.83 -6.20 -10.23
CA ASP A 187 -11.18 -7.61 -10.07
C ASP A 187 -9.96 -8.52 -10.33
N SER A 188 -8.95 -8.01 -11.06
CA SER A 188 -7.71 -8.74 -11.37
C SER A 188 -6.62 -8.67 -10.26
N LEU A 189 -6.79 -7.82 -9.24
CA LEU A 189 -5.71 -7.56 -8.27
C LEU A 189 -5.32 -8.79 -7.45
N GLY A 190 -6.29 -9.68 -7.16
CA GLY A 190 -6.02 -10.95 -6.46
C GLY A 190 -5.06 -11.84 -7.24
N ASP A 191 -5.26 -11.96 -8.55
CA ASP A 191 -4.40 -12.75 -9.44
C ASP A 191 -2.98 -12.19 -9.51
N PHE A 192 -2.83 -10.86 -9.54
CA PHE A 192 -1.52 -10.21 -9.50
C PHE A 192 -0.76 -10.54 -8.23
N MET A 193 -1.41 -10.50 -7.06
CA MET A 193 -0.78 -10.93 -5.80
C MET A 193 -0.44 -12.42 -5.79
N GLN A 194 -1.34 -13.28 -6.29
CA GLN A 194 -1.09 -14.71 -6.32
C GLN A 194 0.15 -15.06 -7.16
N ARG A 195 0.25 -14.47 -8.36
CA ARG A 195 1.41 -14.68 -9.25
C ARG A 195 2.69 -14.10 -8.64
N ALA A 196 2.62 -12.94 -7.99
CA ALA A 196 3.76 -12.37 -7.26
C ALA A 196 4.26 -13.33 -6.15
N ASN A 197 3.34 -13.88 -5.35
CA ASN A 197 3.68 -14.83 -4.30
C ASN A 197 4.36 -16.09 -4.86
N GLN A 198 3.91 -16.60 -6.01
CA GLN A 198 4.55 -17.74 -6.70
C GLN A 198 5.99 -17.44 -7.15
N LEU A 199 6.33 -16.17 -7.35
CA LEU A 199 7.69 -15.70 -7.66
C LEU A 199 8.52 -15.36 -6.41
N GLY A 200 7.95 -15.52 -5.20
CA GLY A 200 8.62 -15.18 -3.95
C GLY A 200 8.62 -13.67 -3.67
N LEU A 201 7.66 -12.94 -4.25
CA LEU A 201 7.40 -11.53 -3.99
C LEU A 201 6.16 -11.44 -3.10
N VAL A 202 6.32 -11.10 -1.83
CA VAL A 202 5.25 -11.17 -0.83
C VAL A 202 5.08 -9.85 -0.11
N VAL A 203 3.85 -9.48 0.26
CA VAL A 203 3.64 -8.45 1.29
C VAL A 203 4.06 -9.05 2.63
N PRO A 204 5.01 -8.45 3.37
CA PRO A 204 5.47 -9.02 4.62
C PRO A 204 4.33 -9.10 5.65
N PRO A 205 4.22 -10.20 6.41
CA PRO A 205 3.25 -10.29 7.49
C PRO A 205 3.39 -9.14 8.47
N LEU A 206 2.29 -8.46 8.76
CA LEU A 206 2.27 -7.41 9.76
C LEU A 206 2.20 -8.02 11.16
N THR A 207 3.30 -7.89 11.92
CA THR A 207 3.32 -8.24 13.34
C THR A 207 2.91 -7.02 14.16
N LEU A 208 1.97 -7.20 15.09
CA LEU A 208 1.69 -6.20 16.12
C LEU A 208 3.00 -5.83 16.83
N PRO A 209 3.33 -4.54 17.02
CA PRO A 209 4.36 -4.17 17.98
C PRO A 209 3.96 -4.71 19.34
N THR A 210 4.90 -5.35 20.04
CA THR A 210 4.76 -5.66 21.46
C THR A 210 4.30 -4.39 22.19
N PRO A 211 3.29 -4.45 23.08
CA PRO A 211 2.86 -3.27 23.83
C PRO A 211 4.06 -2.58 24.48
N LEU A 212 4.19 -1.27 24.25
CA LEU A 212 5.13 -0.42 25.00
C LEU A 212 4.64 -0.37 26.44
N GLY A 213 5.04 -1.35 27.25
CA GLY A 213 4.51 -1.50 28.61
C GLY A 213 4.73 -2.86 29.27
N SER A 214 5.97 -3.34 29.28
CA SER A 214 6.48 -4.07 30.44
C SER A 214 7.91 -3.61 30.59
N THR A 215 8.16 -2.80 31.60
CA THR A 215 9.51 -2.56 32.11
C THR A 215 10.22 -3.91 32.15
N ALA A 216 11.21 -4.11 31.28
CA ALA A 216 12.17 -5.17 31.50
C ALA A 216 12.75 -4.88 32.89
N ALA A 217 12.60 -5.86 33.79
CA ALA A 217 13.24 -5.82 35.08
C ALA A 217 14.72 -5.49 34.84
N VAL A 218 15.20 -4.49 35.57
CA VAL A 218 16.63 -4.24 35.70
C VAL A 218 17.23 -5.54 36.21
N ASP A 219 18.06 -6.19 35.39
CA ASP A 219 18.91 -7.29 35.87
C ASP A 219 19.82 -6.71 36.97
N PRO A 220 19.70 -7.16 38.22
CA PRO A 220 20.74 -6.91 39.19
C PRO A 220 21.88 -7.91 38.92
N VAL A 221 23.10 -7.49 39.24
CA VAL A 221 24.30 -8.32 39.38
C VAL A 221 25.15 -8.50 38.11
N LEU A 222 26.01 -7.52 37.88
CA LEU A 222 27.44 -7.80 37.68
C LEU A 222 28.21 -7.07 38.78
N GLN A 223 28.37 -7.75 39.92
CA GLN A 223 29.54 -7.57 40.78
C GLN A 223 30.47 -8.74 40.49
N VAL A 224 31.58 -8.48 39.78
CA VAL A 224 32.90 -9.06 40.02
C VAL A 224 33.93 -7.98 39.67
#